data_AF-A0A445KDS2-F1
#
_entry.id   AF-A0A445KDS2-F1
#
_cell.length_a   1.000
_cell.length_b   1.000
_cell.length_c   1.000
_cell.angle_alpha   90.00
_cell.angle_beta   90.00
_cell.angle_gamma   90.00
#
_symmetry.space_group_name_H-M   'P 1'
#
loop_
_entity.id
_entity.type
_entity.pdbx_description
1 polymer ?
#
loop_
_entity_poly.entity_id
_entity_poly.type
_entity_poly.pdbx_seq_one_letter_code
_entity_poly.pdbx_strand_id
1 'polypeptide(L)'
;MQERVQRETLKRILEDNASAEYLQSLGLNGRTDPESFKACVPMVTHKELEPYIYRIIDGDASPILTGKPITTMSLSSGTTQGKPKYVPWNDELYETTMQIYQTSFAFRNREFPIMLW
;
A
#
# COMPACT_ATOMS: atom_id res chain seq x y z
N MET A 1 9.52 13.37 16.33
CA MET A 1 9.69 13.21 14.87
C MET A 1 8.89 12.02 14.35
N GLN A 2 9.08 10.81 14.89
CA GLN A 2 8.45 9.58 14.39
C GLN A 2 6.91 9.60 14.44
N GLU A 3 6.30 10.02 15.56
CA GLU A 3 4.82 10.09 15.67
C GLU A 3 4.23 11.07 14.65
N ARG A 4 4.82 12.26 14.52
CA ARG A 4 4.38 13.26 13.54
C ARG A 4 4.42 12.70 12.12
N VAL A 5 5.50 12.02 11.75
CA VAL A 5 5.63 11.39 10.43
C VAL A 5 4.53 10.34 10.21
N GLN A 6 4.24 9.49 11.19
CA GLN A 6 3.17 8.48 11.07
C GLN A 6 1.78 9.12 10.89
N ARG A 7 1.48 10.21 11.62
CA ARG A 7 0.21 10.93 11.51
C ARG A 7 0.05 11.58 10.12
N GLU A 8 1.08 12.25 9.62
CA GLU A 8 1.06 12.85 8.29
C GLU A 8 0.96 11.79 7.18
N THR A 9 1.66 10.67 7.32
CA THR A 9 1.55 9.54 6.39
C THR A 9 0.14 8.97 6.35
N LEU A 10 -0.49 8.73 7.51
CA LEU A 10 -1.87 8.25 7.57
C LEU A 10 -2.81 9.25 6.91
N LYS A 11 -2.68 10.54 7.24
CA LYS A 11 -3.51 11.60 6.65
C LYS A 11 -3.42 11.58 5.12
N ARG A 12 -2.20 11.57 4.56
CA ARG A 12 -1.97 11.51 3.11
C ARG A 12 -2.59 10.26 2.48
N ILE A 13 -2.43 9.10 3.10
CA ILE A 13 -3.05 7.85 2.62
C ILE A 13 -4.58 7.99 2.58
N LEU A 14 -5.21 8.57 3.59
CA LEU A 14 -6.66 8.71 3.63
C LEU A 14 -7.17 9.76 2.63
N GLU A 15 -6.43 10.85 2.43
CA GLU A 15 -6.73 11.87 1.41
C GLU A 15 -6.64 11.30 -0.01
N ASP A 16 -5.53 10.64 -0.34
CA ASP A 16 -5.27 10.06 -1.67
C ASP A 16 -6.28 8.96 -2.04
N ASN A 17 -6.89 8.31 -1.03
CA ASN A 17 -7.78 7.18 -1.22
C ASN A 17 -9.23 7.47 -0.82
N ALA A 18 -9.60 8.74 -0.57
CA ALA A 18 -10.95 9.12 -0.14
C ALA A 18 -12.05 8.71 -1.14
N SER A 19 -11.71 8.59 -2.43
CA SER A 19 -12.62 8.14 -3.49
C SER A 19 -12.70 6.61 -3.64
N ALA A 20 -11.89 5.85 -2.89
CA ALA A 20 -11.84 4.41 -3.02
C ALA A 20 -13.13 3.76 -2.47
N GLU A 21 -13.72 2.84 -3.25
CA GLU A 21 -14.93 2.09 -2.89
C GLU A 21 -14.83 1.51 -1.48
N TYR A 22 -13.66 0.94 -1.14
CA TYR A 22 -13.42 0.34 0.17
C TYR A 22 -13.60 1.36 1.31
N LEU A 23 -12.93 2.52 1.25
CA LEU A 23 -13.04 3.54 2.31
C LEU A 23 -14.43 4.20 2.35
N GLN A 24 -15.07 4.37 1.20
CA GLN A 24 -16.44 4.87 1.13
C GLN A 24 -17.43 3.91 1.79
N SER A 25 -17.24 2.59 1.63
CA SER A 25 -18.09 1.57 2.24
C SER A 25 -18.00 1.52 3.77
N LEU A 26 -16.89 2.01 4.34
CA LEU A 26 -16.60 1.96 5.78
C LEU A 26 -17.11 3.18 6.56
N GLY A 27 -17.76 4.14 5.89
CA GLY A 27 -18.31 5.33 6.55
C GLY A 27 -17.25 6.30 7.09
N LEU A 28 -16.03 6.24 6.56
CA LEU A 28 -14.96 7.18 6.95
C LEU A 28 -15.30 8.62 6.52
N ASN A 29 -16.09 8.78 5.45
CA ASN A 29 -16.66 10.06 5.00
C ASN A 29 -15.61 11.17 4.83
N GLY A 30 -14.44 10.83 4.28
CA GLY A 30 -13.34 11.78 4.05
C GLY A 30 -12.59 12.23 5.30
N ARG A 31 -12.88 11.66 6.48
CA ARG A 31 -12.10 11.94 7.70
C ARG A 31 -10.72 11.31 7.61
N THR A 32 -9.72 12.04 8.10
CA THR A 32 -8.30 11.68 7.96
C THR A 32 -7.59 11.55 9.31
N ASP A 33 -8.31 11.72 10.43
CA ASP A 33 -7.75 11.63 11.77
C ASP A 33 -7.61 10.17 12.24
N PRO A 34 -6.57 9.85 13.03
CA PRO A 34 -6.33 8.50 13.54
C PRO A 34 -7.50 7.92 14.34
N GLU A 35 -8.23 8.75 15.07
CA GLU A 35 -9.35 8.35 15.93
C GLU A 35 -10.52 7.83 15.08
N SER A 36 -10.92 8.58 14.05
CA SER A 36 -11.93 8.16 13.08
C SER A 36 -11.49 6.93 12.28
N PHE A 37 -10.22 6.88 11.86
CA PHE A 37 -9.68 5.71 11.16
C PHE A 37 -9.82 4.43 12.00
N LYS A 38 -9.38 4.47 13.26
CA LYS A 38 -9.49 3.32 14.18
C LYS A 38 -10.93 2.91 14.47
N ALA A 39 -11.85 3.87 14.50
CA ALA A 39 -13.25 3.60 14.78
C ALA A 39 -14.00 3.00 13.56
N CYS A 40 -13.61 3.38 12.34
CA CYS A 40 -14.35 3.01 11.12
C CYS A 40 -13.69 1.88 10.31
N VAL A 41 -12.36 1.78 10.32
CA VAL A 41 -11.62 0.84 9.46
C VAL A 41 -11.28 -0.43 10.25
N PRO A 42 -11.88 -1.59 9.93
CA PRO A 42 -11.63 -2.83 10.65
C PRO A 42 -10.25 -3.40 10.33
N MET A 43 -9.74 -4.23 11.24
CA MET A 43 -8.60 -5.09 10.96
C MET A 43 -9.07 -6.25 10.07
N VAL A 44 -8.51 -6.34 8.87
CA VAL A 44 -8.90 -7.35 7.87
C VAL A 44 -7.73 -8.25 7.47
N THR A 45 -8.08 -9.43 6.99
CA THR A 45 -7.16 -10.41 6.38
C THR A 45 -7.15 -10.28 4.86
N HIS A 46 -6.13 -10.84 4.21
CA HIS A 46 -6.05 -10.88 2.74
C HIS A 46 -7.29 -11.53 2.10
N LYS A 47 -7.84 -12.58 2.73
CA LYS A 47 -9.04 -13.28 2.25
C LYS A 47 -10.25 -12.36 2.15
N GLU A 48 -10.41 -11.43 3.09
CA GLU A 48 -11.51 -10.46 3.08
C GLU A 48 -11.35 -9.41 1.97
N LEU A 49 -10.12 -9.20 1.48
CA LEU A 49 -9.82 -8.29 0.38
C LEU A 49 -9.80 -8.96 -1.00
N GLU A 50 -9.78 -10.30 -1.07
CA GLU A 50 -9.76 -11.06 -2.34
C GLU A 50 -10.83 -10.60 -3.34
N PRO A 51 -12.10 -10.34 -2.97
CA PRO A 51 -13.12 -9.91 -3.93
C PRO A 51 -12.76 -8.61 -4.65
N TYR A 52 -12.16 -7.66 -3.94
CA TYR A 52 -11.70 -6.40 -4.52
C TYR A 52 -10.47 -6.62 -5.42
N ILE A 53 -9.52 -7.43 -4.96
CA ILE A 53 -8.29 -7.73 -5.69
C ILE A 53 -8.59 -8.43 -7.01
N TYR A 54 -9.49 -9.42 -7.02
CA TYR A 54 -9.86 -10.13 -8.25
C TYR A 54 -10.59 -9.24 -9.25
N ARG A 55 -11.44 -8.31 -8.80
CA ARG A 55 -12.03 -7.29 -9.69
C ARG A 55 -10.97 -6.46 -10.41
N ILE A 56 -9.92 -6.05 -9.70
CA ILE A 56 -8.80 -5.31 -10.29
C ILE A 56 -8.04 -6.19 -11.30
N ILE A 57 -7.80 -7.48 -10.97
CA ILE A 57 -7.16 -8.45 -11.88
C ILE A 57 -7.98 -8.64 -13.15
N ASP A 58 -9.31 -8.69 -13.02
CA ASP A 58 -10.25 -8.84 -14.13
C ASP A 58 -10.38 -7.56 -14.99
N GLY A 59 -9.68 -6.47 -14.61
CA GLY A 59 -9.56 -5.24 -15.38
C GLY A 59 -10.46 -4.10 -14.93
N ASP A 60 -11.10 -4.19 -13.77
CA ASP A 60 -11.85 -3.06 -13.20
C ASP A 60 -10.88 -1.94 -12.79
N ALA A 61 -10.92 -0.83 -13.55
CA ALA A 61 -10.08 0.34 -13.36
C ALA A 61 -10.72 1.41 -12.45
N SER A 62 -11.89 1.14 -11.86
CA SER A 62 -12.48 2.04 -10.88
C SER A 62 -11.62 2.11 -9.60
N PRO A 63 -11.71 3.19 -8.81
CA PRO A 63 -10.94 3.31 -7.57
C PRO A 63 -11.52 2.35 -6.50
N ILE A 64 -11.07 1.10 -6.50
CA ILE A 64 -11.61 0.07 -5.60
C ILE A 64 -10.94 0.14 -4.21
N LEU A 65 -9.64 -0.14 -4.16
CA LEU A 65 -8.83 -0.15 -2.94
C LEU A 65 -8.00 1.12 -2.76
N THR A 66 -7.74 1.83 -3.86
CA THR A 66 -6.93 3.04 -3.88
C THR A 66 -7.45 4.02 -4.93
N GLY A 67 -7.22 5.32 -4.71
CA GLY A 67 -7.50 6.36 -5.70
C GLY A 67 -6.50 6.38 -6.88
N LYS A 68 -5.34 5.74 -6.73
CA LYS A 68 -4.31 5.66 -7.78
C LYS A 68 -4.48 4.36 -8.59
N PRO A 69 -4.27 4.38 -9.92
CA PRO A 69 -4.32 3.16 -10.72
C PRO A 69 -3.33 2.11 -10.23
N ILE A 70 -3.77 0.84 -10.26
CA ILE A 70 -2.92 -0.31 -9.97
C ILE A 70 -2.38 -0.82 -11.31
N THR A 71 -1.07 -0.70 -11.51
CA THR A 71 -0.41 -1.00 -12.79
C THR A 71 0.12 -2.44 -12.83
N THR A 72 0.32 -3.08 -11.68
CA THR A 72 0.86 -4.45 -11.58
C THR A 72 0.36 -5.14 -10.32
N MET A 73 0.35 -6.48 -10.31
CA MET A 73 0.14 -7.29 -9.11
C MET A 73 1.45 -7.98 -8.71
N SER A 74 1.83 -7.85 -7.44
CA SER A 74 2.93 -8.61 -6.86
C SER A 74 2.42 -9.93 -6.27
N LEU A 75 3.24 -10.99 -6.39
CA LEU A 75 2.98 -12.29 -5.81
C LEU A 75 3.76 -12.43 -4.50
N SER A 76 3.05 -12.56 -3.39
CA SER A 76 3.69 -12.87 -2.11
C SER A 76 4.08 -14.34 -2.03
N SER A 77 5.18 -14.67 -1.34
CA SER A 77 5.55 -16.07 -1.03
C SER A 77 4.55 -16.76 -0.08
N GLY A 78 3.74 -15.99 0.64
CA GLY A 78 2.65 -16.50 1.48
C GLY A 78 1.43 -16.90 0.64
N THR A 79 0.72 -17.94 1.09
CA THR A 79 -0.49 -18.44 0.44
C THR A 79 -1.75 -18.23 1.30
N THR A 80 -2.90 -18.09 0.64
CA THR A 80 -4.23 -18.20 1.26
C THR A 80 -4.86 -19.47 0.70
N GLN A 81 -5.12 -20.48 1.54
CA GLN A 81 -5.71 -21.76 1.11
C GLN A 81 -4.95 -22.43 -0.06
N GLY A 82 -3.62 -22.32 -0.09
CA GLY A 82 -2.77 -22.88 -1.15
C GLY A 82 -2.69 -22.05 -2.43
N LYS A 83 -3.39 -20.92 -2.53
CA LYS A 83 -3.26 -19.97 -3.65
C LYS A 83 -2.29 -18.84 -3.30
N PRO A 84 -1.47 -18.37 -4.25
CA PRO A 84 -0.63 -17.20 -4.03
C PRO A 84 -1.44 -15.96 -3.66
N LYS A 85 -0.92 -15.12 -2.76
CA LYS A 85 -1.54 -13.84 -2.45
C LYS A 85 -1.09 -12.78 -3.45
N TYR A 86 -2.05 -12.25 -4.21
CA TYR A 86 -1.86 -11.06 -5.02
C TYR A 86 -1.88 -9.82 -4.14
N VAL A 87 -0.92 -8.92 -4.35
CA VAL A 87 -0.81 -7.63 -3.66
C VAL A 87 -0.79 -6.53 -4.72
N PRO A 88 -1.75 -5.58 -4.69
CA PRO A 88 -1.75 -4.43 -5.58
C PRO A 88 -0.45 -3.64 -5.54
N TRP A 89 0.07 -3.28 -6.71
CA TRP A 89 1.28 -2.48 -6.86
C TRP A 89 1.01 -1.28 -7.78
N ASN A 90 1.37 -0.09 -7.31
CA ASN A 90 1.28 1.15 -8.08
C ASN A 90 2.66 1.81 -8.23
N ASP A 91 2.72 2.86 -9.04
CA ASP A 91 4.00 3.51 -9.39
C ASP A 91 4.66 4.20 -8.19
N GLU A 92 3.88 4.74 -7.24
CA GLU A 92 4.41 5.33 -6.01
C GLU A 92 5.15 4.28 -5.14
N LEU A 93 4.63 3.05 -5.06
CA LEU A 93 5.29 1.94 -4.37
C LEU A 93 6.59 1.54 -5.08
N TYR A 94 6.62 1.56 -6.42
CA TYR A 94 7.85 1.33 -7.18
C TYR A 94 8.91 2.39 -6.87
N GLU A 95 8.56 3.67 -6.95
CA GLU A 95 9.48 4.78 -6.66
C GLU A 95 10.04 4.71 -5.23
N THR A 96 9.16 4.49 -4.25
CA THR A 96 9.54 4.37 -2.84
C THR A 96 10.48 3.18 -2.64
N THR A 97 10.19 2.04 -3.28
CA THR A 97 11.04 0.83 -3.23
C THR A 97 12.43 1.12 -3.80
N MET A 98 12.51 1.82 -4.93
CA MET A 98 13.78 2.21 -5.53
C MET A 98 14.60 3.13 -4.61
N GLN A 99 13.97 4.12 -3.97
CA GLN A 99 14.63 4.99 -3.00
C GLN A 99 15.17 4.22 -1.79
N ILE A 100 14.42 3.23 -1.29
CA ILE A 100 14.86 2.34 -0.20
C ILE A 100 16.11 1.55 -0.63
N TYR A 101 16.12 1.01 -1.85
CA TYR A 101 17.29 0.29 -2.38
C TYR A 101 18.50 1.20 -2.54
N GLN A 102 18.33 2.40 -3.10
CA GLN A 102 19.41 3.38 -3.27
C GLN A 102 20.00 3.80 -1.91
N THR A 103 19.13 4.07 -0.94
CA THR A 103 19.53 4.42 0.43
C THR A 103 20.32 3.28 1.07
N SER A 104 19.77 2.06 1.01
CA SER A 104 20.41 0.86 1.55
C SER A 104 21.78 0.59 0.90
N PHE A 105 21.89 0.79 -0.41
CA PHE A 105 23.13 0.67 -1.15
C PHE A 105 24.16 1.72 -0.74
N ALA A 106 23.75 2.98 -0.57
CA ALA A 106 24.63 4.04 -0.10
C ALA A 106 25.22 3.75 1.29
N PHE A 107 24.38 3.29 2.23
CA PHE A 107 24.85 2.86 3.56
C PHE A 107 25.78 1.65 3.46
N ARG A 108 25.43 0.64 2.66
CA ARG A 108 26.28 -0.55 2.47
C ARG A 108 27.64 -0.17 1.90
N ASN A 109 27.69 0.65 0.85
CA ASN A 109 28.94 1.00 0.18
C ASN A 109 29.84 1.89 1.03
N ARG A 110 29.26 2.67 1.94
CA ARG A 110 30.03 3.42 2.93
C ARG A 110 30.81 2.48 3.85
N GLU A 111 30.19 1.41 4.31
CA GLU A 111 30.80 0.44 5.23
C GLU A 111 31.64 -0.64 4.50
N PHE A 112 31.23 -1.02 3.29
CA PHE A 112 31.86 -2.02 2.45
C PHE A 112 32.01 -1.49 1.01
N PRO A 113 33.03 -0.66 0.75
CA PRO A 113 33.24 -0.09 -0.58
C PRO A 113 33.42 -1.19 -1.63
N ILE A 114 32.67 -1.09 -2.72
CA ILE A 114 32.86 -1.96 -3.87
C ILE A 114 34.18 -1.54 -4.52
N MET A 115 35.23 -2.35 -4.34
CA MET A 115 36.47 -2.16 -5.06
C MET A 115 36.24 -2.55 -6.51
N LEU A 116 36.18 -1.56 -7.39
CA LEU A 116 36.29 -1.76 -8.82
C LEU A 116 37.77 -2.00 -9.11
N TRP A 117 38.13 -3.27 -9.35
CA TRP A 117 39.43 -3.64 -9.88
C TRP A 117 39.45 -3.45 -11.39
#